data_AF-A0A3M0HSV2-F1
#
_entry.id   AF-A0A3M0HSV2-F1
#
_cell.length_a   1.000
_cell.length_b   1.000
_cell.length_c   1.000
_cell.angle_alpha   90.00
_cell.angle_beta   90.00
_cell.angle_gamma   90.00
#
_symmetry.space_group_name_H-M   'P 1'
#
loop_
_entity.id
_entity.type
_entity.pdbx_description
1 polymer ?
#
loop_
_entity_poly.entity_id
_entity_poly.type
_entity_poly.pdbx_seq_one_letter_code
_entity_poly.pdbx_strand_id
1 'polypeptide(L)' 'MALCEAPRCGQLFLKDRPNQQWCCRACGNRARAARHHAKEKRVS' A
#
# COMPACT_ATOMS: atom_id res chain seq x y z
N MET A 1 -2.90 -15.51 5.36
CA MET A 1 -3.63 -14.74 4.34
C MET A 1 -3.91 -13.34 4.88
N ALA A 2 -3.87 -12.30 4.06
CA ALA A 2 -4.20 -10.92 4.44
C ALA A 2 -4.78 -10.12 3.27
N LEU A 3 -5.48 -9.02 3.57
CA LEU A 3 -5.98 -8.08 2.58
C LEU A 3 -4.90 -7.04 2.23
N CYS A 4 -4.74 -6.73 0.95
CA CYS A 4 -3.78 -5.72 0.50
C CYS A 4 -4.26 -4.31 0.82
N GLU A 5 -3.49 -3.59 1.64
CA GLU A 5 -3.80 -2.24 2.11
C GLU A 5 -3.42 -1.13 1.11
N ALA A 6 -2.97 -1.49 -0.09
CA ALA A 6 -2.60 -0.50 -1.10
C ALA A 6 -3.86 0.18 -1.67
N PRO A 7 -3.81 1.52 -1.92
CA PRO A 7 -4.93 2.24 -2.51
C PRO A 7 -5.40 1.60 -3.81
N ARG A 8 -6.69 1.23 -3.89
CA ARG A 8 -7.32 0.59 -5.06
C ARG A 8 -6.85 -0.85 -5.38
N CYS A 9 -6.25 -1.58 -4.45
CA CYS A 9 -5.91 -3.00 -4.66
C CYS A 9 -6.94 -3.95 -4.04
N GLY A 10 -7.05 -4.00 -2.70
CA GLY A 10 -8.07 -4.78 -1.99
C GLY A 10 -8.05 -6.30 -2.23
N GLN A 11 -6.99 -6.85 -2.81
CA GLN A 11 -6.86 -8.29 -3.06
C GLN A 11 -6.41 -9.04 -1.81
N LEU A 12 -6.87 -10.29 -1.65
CA LEU A 12 -6.31 -11.22 -0.67
C LEU A 12 -4.98 -11.77 -1.17
N PHE A 13 -4.01 -11.94 -0.27
CA PHE A 13 -2.71 -12.52 -0.60
C PHE A 13 -2.16 -13.35 0.57
N LEU A 14 -1.26 -14.27 0.26
CA LEU A 14 -0.50 -15.01 1.26
C LEU A 14 0.69 -14.16 1.70
N LYS A 15 0.82 -13.97 3.02
CA LYS A 15 1.92 -13.23 3.61
C LYS A 15 3.16 -14.13 3.64
N ASP A 16 4.25 -13.69 3.03
CA ASP A 16 5.57 -14.31 3.19
C ASP A 16 6.26 -13.84 4.48
N ARG A 17 5.91 -12.64 4.97
CA ARG A 17 6.50 -12.03 6.17
C ARG A 17 5.40 -11.50 7.11
N PRO A 18 5.62 -11.50 8.44
CA PRO A 18 4.61 -11.03 9.39
C PRO A 18 4.15 -9.58 9.16
N ASN A 19 5.07 -8.71 8.74
CA ASN A 19 4.84 -7.27 8.53
C ASN A 19 4.50 -6.90 7.07
N GLN A 20 4.24 -7.89 6.21
CA GLN A 20 3.88 -7.63 4.82
C GLN A 20 2.45 -7.07 4.73
N GLN A 21 2.33 -5.79 4.38
CA GLN A 21 1.04 -5.09 4.25
C GLN A 21 0.51 -5.06 2.81
N TRP A 22 1.31 -5.48 1.82
CA TRP A 22 0.97 -5.39 0.41
C TRP A 22 1.25 -6.71 -0.33
N CYS A 23 0.38 -7.04 -1.28
CA CYS A 23 0.50 -8.25 -2.09
C CYS A 23 1.74 -8.26 -3.00
N CYS A 24 2.28 -7.09 -3.37
CA CYS A 24 3.46 -6.98 -4.23
C CYS A 24 4.18 -5.64 -4.08
N ARG A 25 5.38 -5.53 -4.68
CA ARG A 25 6.20 -4.31 -4.64
C ARG A 25 5.51 -3.09 -5.28
N ALA A 26 4.75 -3.31 -6.35
CA ALA A 26 4.00 -2.24 -7.03
C ALA A 26 2.91 -1.63 -6.13
N CYS A 27 2.21 -2.46 -5.35
CA CYS A 27 1.24 -2.01 -4.36
C CYS A 27 1.90 -1.18 -3.25
N GLY A 28 3.10 -1.57 -2.80
CA GLY A 28 3.89 -0.76 -1.86
C GLY A 28 4.32 0.60 -2.42
N ASN A 29 4.72 0.67 -3.69
CA ASN A 29 5.06 1.94 -4.35
C ASN A 29 3.85 2.86 -4.45
N ARG A 30 2.69 2.33 -4.81
CA ARG A 30 1.43 3.07 -4.86
C ARG A 30 1.04 3.65 -3.51
N ALA A 31 1.17 2.86 -2.43
CA ALA A 31 0.92 3.33 -1.08
C ALA A 31 1.89 4.46 -0.65
N ARG A 32 3.18 4.37 -1.05
CA ARG A 32 4.16 5.46 -0.85
C ARG A 32 3.77 6.73 -1.60
N ALA A 33 3.44 6.62 -2.89
CA ALA A 33 3.04 7.76 -3.72
C ALA A 33 1.78 8.45 -3.16
N ALA A 34 0.77 7.69 -2.77
CA ALA A 34 -0.45 8.24 -2.18
C ALA A 34 -0.16 9.04 -0.90
N ARG A 35 0.72 8.53 -0.01
CA ARG A 35 1.15 9.27 1.19
C ARG A 35 1.91 10.55 0.85
N HIS A 36 2.77 10.52 -0.16
CA HIS A 36 3.48 11.70 -0.64
C HIS A 36 2.48 12.75 -1.15
N HIS A 37 1.60 12.38 -2.09
CA HIS A 37 0.58 13.31 -2.62
C HIS A 37 -0.36 13.84 -1.53
N ALA A 38 -0.72 13.03 -0.54
CA ALA A 38 -1.52 13.49 0.59
C ALA A 38 -0.78 14.50 1.48
N LYS A 39 0.55 14.39 1.59
CA LYS A 39 1.39 15.38 2.28
C LYS A 39 1.48 16.68 1.47
N GLU A 40 1.75 16.60 0.17
CA GLU A 40 1.81 17.78 -0.70
C GLU A 40 0.49 18.57 -0.67
N LYS A 41 -0.66 17.89 -0.71
CA LYS A 41 -1.98 18.53 -0.60
C LYS A 41 -2.25 19.20 0.75
N ARG A 42 -1.52 18.85 1.82
CA ARG A 42 -1.68 19.44 3.15
C ARG A 42 -0.78 20.66 3.38
N VAL A 43 0.23 20.86 2.54
CA VAL A 43 1.21 21.96 2.67
C VAL A 43 0.84 23.15 1.77
N SER A 44 -0.11 22.97 0.85
CA SER A 44 -0.62 24.02 -0.04
C SER A 44 -1.74 24.85 0.57
#